data_AF-A0A939X5K4-F1
#
_entry.id   AF-A0A939X5K4-F1
#
_cell.length_a   1.000
_cell.length_b   1.000
_cell.length_c   1.000
_cell.angle_alpha   90.00
_cell.angle_beta   90.00
_cell.angle_gamma   90.00
#
_symmetry.space_group_name_H-M   'P 1'
#
loop_
_entity.id
_entity.type
_entity.pdbx_description
1 polymer ?
#
loop_
_entity_poly.entity_id
_entity_poly.type
_entity_poly.pdbx_seq_one_letter_code
_entity_poly.pdbx_strand_id
1 'polypeptide(L)'
;MIVPLLVFLLIISAVSLAIWTIFGFLPDYLKDRNINVTQDILSHDEKDIVFSRENAVISKDLRAVVRCNPERKVSKRGFFYDDIQDCRLFKEIYESVSDCTCGCIGFGSCINYCPQDAITIKNGTAVINSNCSGCGQCVDICPNGLITLIPKEQTHYVACATTGGEHMKEICSTACVNCENCQKNSLTEKDIQNCPAECIVADEKKPSKDFKFWQLCYNILTAQSTKN
;
A
#
# COMPACT_ATOMS: atom_id res chain seq x y z
N MET A 1 38.23 -69.00 -6.87
CA MET A 1 37.04 -68.26 -7.38
C MET A 1 35.96 -67.99 -6.32
N ILE A 2 35.91 -68.73 -5.20
CA ILE A 2 34.87 -68.57 -4.16
C ILE A 2 35.09 -67.31 -3.29
N VAL A 3 36.34 -67.01 -2.93
CA VAL A 3 36.69 -65.84 -2.08
C VAL A 3 36.21 -64.50 -2.67
N PRO A 4 36.45 -64.15 -3.95
CA PRO A 4 35.97 -62.88 -4.50
C PRO A 4 34.44 -62.80 -4.59
N LEU A 5 33.74 -63.93 -4.77
CA LEU A 5 32.27 -63.98 -4.78
C LEU A 5 31.69 -63.67 -3.39
N LEU A 6 32.29 -64.21 -2.32
CA LEU A 6 31.87 -63.94 -0.95
C LEU A 6 32.12 -62.48 -0.55
N VAL A 7 33.24 -61.90 -0.97
CA VAL A 7 33.53 -60.47 -0.76
C VAL A 7 32.51 -59.58 -1.47
N PHE A 8 32.14 -59.93 -2.71
CA PHE A 8 31.14 -59.17 -3.47
C PHE A 8 29.75 -59.22 -2.82
N LEU A 9 29.32 -60.39 -2.33
CA LEU A 9 28.05 -60.55 -1.63
C LEU A 9 28.01 -59.80 -0.29
N LEU A 10 29.13 -59.77 0.45
CA LEU A 10 29.24 -58.97 1.67
C LEU A 10 29.12 -57.47 1.39
N ILE A 11 29.74 -56.98 0.32
CA ILE A 11 29.64 -55.56 -0.09
C ILE A 11 28.20 -55.20 -0.47
N ILE A 12 27.52 -56.04 -1.26
CA ILE A 12 26.11 -55.81 -1.62
C ILE A 12 25.24 -55.75 -0.37
N SER A 13 25.42 -56.70 0.55
CA SER A 13 24.62 -56.72 1.80
C SER A 13 24.85 -55.47 2.65
N ALA A 14 26.09 -54.99 2.75
CA ALA A 14 26.44 -53.79 3.49
C ALA A 14 25.88 -52.51 2.85
N VAL A 15 25.92 -52.41 1.52
CA VAL A 15 25.35 -51.28 0.77
C VAL A 15 23.82 -51.27 0.89
N SER A 16 23.17 -52.43 0.81
CA SER A 16 21.72 -52.54 1.01
C SER A 16 21.29 -52.14 2.43
N LEU A 17 22.05 -52.55 3.46
CA LEU A 17 21.82 -52.13 4.85
C LEU A 17 22.00 -50.62 5.02
N ALA A 18 23.05 -50.03 4.45
CA ALA A 18 23.28 -48.59 4.50
C ALA A 18 22.16 -47.80 3.81
N ILE A 19 21.75 -48.22 2.61
CA ILE A 19 20.63 -47.59 1.87
C ILE A 19 19.33 -47.72 2.66
N TRP A 20 19.06 -48.88 3.27
CA TRP A 20 17.85 -49.08 4.08
C TRP A 20 17.85 -48.22 5.34
N THR A 21 18.99 -48.02 6.00
CA THR A 21 19.09 -47.09 7.14
C THR A 21 18.92 -45.62 6.71
N ILE A 22 19.47 -45.22 5.56
CA ILE A 22 19.34 -43.86 5.06
C ILE A 22 17.91 -43.58 4.61
N PHE A 23 17.31 -44.44 3.78
CA PHE A 23 15.96 -44.23 3.26
C PHE A 23 14.84 -44.64 4.22
N GLY A 24 15.11 -45.51 5.20
CA GLY A 24 14.14 -45.94 6.21
C GLY A 24 14.09 -45.02 7.43
N PHE A 25 15.19 -44.36 7.81
CA PHE A 25 15.26 -43.53 9.02
C PHE A 25 15.26 -42.01 8.75
N LEU A 26 15.59 -41.57 7.52
CA LEU A 26 15.56 -40.14 7.15
C LEU A 26 14.15 -39.54 6.86
N PRO A 27 13.11 -40.28 6.41
CA PRO A 27 11.86 -39.63 6.01
C PRO A 27 11.02 -39.14 7.20
N ASP A 28 11.14 -39.75 8.37
CA ASP A 28 10.37 -39.33 9.56
C ASP A 28 10.98 -38.10 10.24
N TYR A 29 12.31 -37.90 10.15
CA TYR A 29 12.96 -36.71 10.70
C TYR A 29 12.53 -35.40 10.00
N LEU A 30 12.06 -35.47 8.75
CA LEU A 30 11.58 -34.30 8.02
C LEU A 30 10.07 -34.08 8.13
N LYS A 31 9.33 -34.99 8.78
CA LYS A 31 7.85 -34.95 8.81
C LYS A 31 7.27 -34.22 10.03
N ASP A 32 8.06 -34.02 11.08
CA ASP A 32 7.58 -33.39 12.32
C ASP A 32 7.95 -31.90 12.48
N ARG A 33 8.52 -31.28 11.45
CA ARG A 33 8.60 -29.82 11.42
C ARG A 33 7.32 -29.26 10.80
N ASN A 34 6.26 -29.19 11.62
CA ASN A 34 5.20 -28.19 11.49
C ASN A 34 5.86 -26.81 11.66
N ILE A 35 6.55 -26.34 10.62
CA ILE A 35 7.12 -24.99 10.59
C ILE A 35 5.94 -24.03 10.50
N ASN A 36 5.50 -23.54 11.64
CA ASN A 36 4.62 -22.39 11.69
C ASN A 36 5.50 -21.16 11.46
N VAL A 37 5.61 -20.75 10.19
CA VAL A 37 6.51 -19.69 9.69
C VAL A 37 6.45 -18.41 10.54
N THR A 38 5.31 -18.15 11.19
CA THR A 38 5.07 -17.00 12.08
C THR A 38 5.75 -17.12 13.44
N GLN A 39 5.98 -18.32 13.96
CA GLN A 39 6.44 -18.53 15.33
C GLN A 39 7.95 -18.78 15.44
N ASP A 40 8.57 -19.37 14.42
CA ASP A 40 9.94 -19.88 14.54
C ASP A 40 11.01 -19.06 13.80
N ILE A 41 10.63 -18.14 12.89
CA ILE A 41 11.57 -17.38 12.05
C ILE A 41 11.64 -15.90 12.43
N LEU A 42 10.55 -15.35 12.96
CA LEU A 42 10.45 -13.92 13.24
C LEU A 42 11.06 -13.59 14.61
N SER A 43 12.00 -12.64 14.60
CA SER A 43 12.53 -12.04 15.83
C SER A 43 11.40 -11.40 16.64
N HIS A 44 11.59 -11.19 17.96
CA HIS A 44 10.54 -10.63 18.82
C HIS A 44 9.95 -9.32 18.27
N ASP A 45 10.76 -8.51 17.57
CA ASP A 45 10.36 -7.24 16.98
C ASP A 45 9.45 -7.39 15.73
N GLU A 46 9.51 -8.52 15.03
CA GLU A 46 8.67 -8.81 13.85
C GLU A 46 7.37 -9.53 14.21
N LYS A 47 7.32 -10.22 15.34
CA LYS A 47 6.10 -10.89 15.82
C LYS A 47 4.99 -9.89 16.16
N ASP A 48 5.35 -8.69 16.59
CA ASP A 48 4.40 -7.60 16.85
C ASP A 48 3.73 -7.07 15.57
N ILE A 49 4.42 -7.16 14.42
CA ILE A 49 3.86 -6.76 13.11
C ILE A 49 2.79 -7.76 12.64
N VAL A 50 2.99 -9.06 12.90
CA VAL A 50 2.04 -10.11 12.50
C VAL A 50 0.85 -10.20 13.47
N PHE A 51 1.08 -10.06 14.78
CA PHE A 51 0.04 -10.14 15.82
C PHE A 51 -0.91 -8.92 15.81
N SER A 52 -0.47 -7.78 15.29
CA SER A 52 -1.30 -6.57 15.13
C SER A 52 -2.46 -6.74 14.12
N ARG A 53 -2.48 -7.80 13.31
CA ARG A 53 -3.56 -8.03 12.32
C ARG A 53 -4.87 -8.52 12.94
N GLU A 54 -4.84 -9.16 14.11
CA GLU A 54 -6.06 -9.68 14.76
C GLU A 54 -6.85 -8.60 15.52
N ASN A 55 -6.26 -7.42 15.75
CA ASN A 55 -6.90 -6.30 16.44
C ASN A 55 -6.95 -5.01 15.61
N ALA A 56 -7.02 -5.11 14.27
CA ALA A 56 -7.34 -3.96 13.44
C ALA A 56 -8.76 -3.48 13.79
N VAL A 57 -8.84 -2.42 14.60
CA VAL A 57 -10.10 -1.78 14.97
C VAL A 57 -10.77 -1.30 13.68
N ILE A 58 -11.74 -2.07 13.19
CA ILE A 58 -12.56 -1.69 12.04
C ILE A 58 -13.41 -0.51 12.47
N SER A 59 -12.93 0.70 12.20
CA SER A 59 -13.72 1.90 12.37
C SER A 59 -14.79 1.92 11.28
N LYS A 60 -16.02 1.57 11.66
CA LYS A 60 -17.17 1.53 10.73
C LYS A 60 -17.43 2.87 10.05
N ASP A 61 -16.95 3.96 10.65
CA ASP A 61 -17.20 5.33 10.21
C ASP A 61 -16.05 5.90 9.37
N LEU A 62 -14.99 5.14 9.09
CA LEU A 62 -13.87 5.58 8.27
C LEU A 62 -13.79 4.87 6.92
N ARG A 63 -13.25 5.57 5.92
CA ARG A 63 -12.86 5.03 4.62
C ARG A 63 -11.51 5.57 4.20
N ALA A 64 -10.79 4.82 3.39
CA ALA A 64 -9.54 5.28 2.80
C ALA A 64 -9.83 6.15 1.57
N VAL A 65 -9.02 7.20 1.40
CA VAL A 65 -8.95 8.00 0.17
C VAL A 65 -7.50 8.18 -0.24
N VAL A 66 -7.29 8.40 -1.53
CA VAL A 66 -5.97 8.65 -2.10
C VAL A 66 -5.81 10.15 -2.29
N ARG A 67 -4.80 10.72 -1.63
CA ARG A 67 -4.33 12.09 -1.79
C ARG A 67 -3.48 12.23 -3.06
N CYS A 68 -4.12 11.91 -4.18
CA CYS A 68 -3.68 12.28 -5.49
C CYS A 68 -4.89 12.36 -6.43
N ASN A 69 -5.06 13.46 -7.18
CA ASN A 69 -6.20 13.60 -8.09
C ASN A 69 -6.05 12.61 -9.27
N PRO A 70 -7.04 11.73 -9.55
CA PRO A 70 -6.97 10.80 -10.69
C PRO A 70 -7.11 11.48 -12.06
N GLU A 71 -7.66 12.69 -12.13
CA GLU A 71 -7.77 13.47 -13.37
C GLU A 71 -6.56 14.40 -13.59
N ARG A 72 -5.51 14.27 -12.77
CA ARG A 72 -4.30 15.09 -12.89
C ARG A 72 -3.64 14.90 -14.26
N LYS A 73 -3.15 16.00 -14.83
CA LYS A 73 -2.20 15.98 -15.93
C LYS A 73 -0.83 16.31 -15.35
N VAL A 74 0.08 15.34 -15.41
CA VAL A 74 1.48 15.50 -14.99
C VAL A 74 2.38 15.32 -16.20
N SER A 75 3.48 16.06 -16.24
CA SER A 75 4.58 15.76 -17.15
C SER A 75 5.13 14.37 -16.80
N LYS A 76 4.94 13.43 -17.74
CA LYS A 76 5.41 12.06 -17.58
C LYS A 76 6.87 11.98 -17.97
N ARG A 77 7.67 11.26 -17.18
CA ARG A 77 8.96 10.77 -17.66
C ARG A 77 8.69 9.50 -18.47
N GLY A 78 9.33 9.35 -19.62
CA GLY A 78 9.08 8.27 -20.58
C GLY A 78 9.59 6.91 -20.09
N PHE A 79 8.96 6.34 -19.07
CA PHE A 79 9.29 5.02 -18.55
C PHE A 79 8.15 4.04 -18.85
N PHE A 80 8.44 3.06 -19.69
CA PHE A 80 7.62 1.87 -19.90
C PHE A 80 8.31 0.72 -19.17
N TYR A 81 7.66 0.20 -18.13
CA TYR A 81 8.11 -0.98 -17.41
C TYR A 81 6.86 -1.77 -17.05
N ASP A 82 6.60 -2.86 -17.78
CA ASP A 82 5.33 -3.58 -17.71
C ASP A 82 5.33 -4.69 -16.65
N ASP A 83 6.51 -5.09 -16.14
CA ASP A 83 6.65 -6.28 -15.31
C ASP A 83 6.73 -6.01 -13.79
N ILE A 84 6.82 -4.74 -13.35
CA ILE A 84 6.92 -4.39 -11.92
C ILE A 84 5.60 -3.75 -11.47
N GLN A 85 4.80 -4.50 -10.69
CA GLN A 85 3.59 -4.01 -10.03
C GLN A 85 3.82 -3.74 -8.54
N ASP A 86 4.99 -3.16 -8.21
CA ASP A 86 5.33 -2.78 -6.85
C ASP A 86 5.82 -1.33 -6.77
N CYS A 87 4.98 -0.47 -6.18
CA CYS A 87 5.28 0.93 -5.87
C CYS A 87 6.54 1.09 -5.00
N ARG A 88 6.82 0.18 -4.07
CA ARG A 88 7.97 0.29 -3.15
C ARG A 88 9.26 0.08 -3.90
N LEU A 89 9.36 -1.05 -4.61
CA LEU A 89 10.52 -1.37 -5.44
C LEU A 89 10.76 -0.28 -6.49
N PHE A 90 9.69 0.17 -7.16
CA PHE A 90 9.82 1.22 -8.16
C PHE A 90 10.32 2.55 -7.57
N LYS A 91 9.80 2.95 -6.40
CA LYS A 91 10.26 4.16 -5.72
C LYS A 91 11.74 4.09 -5.36
N GLU A 92 12.20 2.93 -4.90
CA GLU A 92 13.60 2.73 -4.52
C GLU A 92 14.57 2.90 -5.70
N ILE A 93 14.17 2.46 -6.90
CA ILE A 93 15.03 2.51 -8.09
C ILE A 93 14.91 3.85 -8.85
N TYR A 94 13.69 4.36 -9.03
CA TYR A 94 13.39 5.44 -9.98
C TYR A 94 12.77 6.71 -9.35
N GLU A 95 12.52 6.70 -8.05
CA GLU A 95 11.86 7.76 -7.27
C GLU A 95 10.40 8.04 -7.64
N SER A 96 10.07 8.24 -8.93
CA SER A 96 8.71 8.47 -9.44
C SER A 96 8.60 8.23 -10.97
N VAL A 97 7.37 8.03 -11.45
CA VAL A 97 7.00 7.88 -12.87
C VAL A 97 6.78 9.22 -13.58
N SER A 98 6.76 10.31 -12.81
CA SER A 98 6.48 11.66 -13.30
C SER A 98 7.35 12.67 -12.60
N ASP A 99 7.33 13.91 -13.05
CA ASP A 99 8.06 14.99 -12.37
C ASP A 99 7.46 15.29 -10.98
N CYS A 100 6.21 14.88 -10.75
CA CYS A 100 5.63 14.85 -9.42
C CYS A 100 6.19 13.65 -8.62
N THR A 101 7.24 13.88 -7.83
CA THR A 101 7.87 12.84 -6.98
C THR A 101 6.98 12.40 -5.81
N CYS A 102 6.14 13.31 -5.32
CA CYS A 102 5.17 13.02 -4.27
C CYS A 102 3.88 12.35 -4.77
N GLY A 103 3.67 12.21 -6.08
CA GLY A 103 2.41 11.72 -6.64
C GLY A 103 2.20 10.21 -6.52
N CYS A 104 0.99 9.73 -6.82
CA CYS A 104 0.76 8.28 -6.91
C CYS A 104 1.61 7.69 -8.05
N ILE A 105 2.26 6.55 -7.80
CA ILE A 105 3.07 5.85 -8.81
C ILE A 105 2.16 5.08 -9.78
N GLY A 106 1.03 4.57 -9.28
CA GLY A 106 0.04 3.88 -10.10
C GLY A 106 0.27 2.38 -10.31
N PHE A 107 1.26 1.78 -9.63
CA PHE A 107 1.62 0.36 -9.80
C PHE A 107 0.76 -0.62 -8.97
N GLY A 108 -0.10 -0.13 -8.09
CA GLY A 108 -1.14 -0.96 -7.50
C GLY A 108 -0.72 -1.82 -6.30
N SER A 109 0.42 -1.58 -5.64
CA SER A 109 0.75 -2.32 -4.39
C SER A 109 -0.39 -2.33 -3.37
N CYS A 110 -1.19 -1.26 -3.30
CA CYS A 110 -2.35 -1.17 -2.41
C CYS A 110 -3.49 -2.13 -2.74
N ILE A 111 -3.63 -2.55 -3.99
CA ILE A 111 -4.70 -3.46 -4.44
C ILE A 111 -4.53 -4.82 -3.75
N ASN A 112 -3.30 -5.34 -3.74
CA ASN A 112 -2.96 -6.65 -3.17
C ASN A 112 -3.18 -6.75 -1.64
N TYR A 113 -3.33 -5.62 -0.96
CA TYR A 113 -3.53 -5.54 0.50
C TYR A 113 -4.95 -5.10 0.87
N CYS A 114 -5.87 -4.94 -0.08
CA CYS A 114 -7.24 -4.57 0.22
C CYS A 114 -8.10 -5.83 0.41
N PRO A 115 -8.56 -6.15 1.64
CA PRO A 115 -9.39 -7.34 1.86
C PRO A 115 -10.81 -7.22 1.30
N GLN A 116 -11.17 -6.09 0.70
CA GLN A 116 -12.51 -5.79 0.16
C GLN A 116 -12.48 -5.50 -1.35
N ASP A 117 -11.31 -5.64 -1.99
CA ASP A 117 -11.12 -5.33 -3.40
C ASP A 117 -11.67 -3.93 -3.81
N ALA A 118 -11.54 -2.96 -2.89
CA ALA A 118 -12.13 -1.64 -3.03
C ALA A 118 -11.26 -0.66 -3.85
N ILE A 119 -10.08 -1.09 -4.31
CA ILE A 119 -9.06 -0.23 -4.90
C ILE A 119 -8.85 -0.59 -6.38
N THR A 120 -8.85 0.43 -7.24
CA THR A 120 -8.58 0.30 -8.68
C THR A 120 -7.59 1.37 -9.11
N ILE A 121 -6.89 1.19 -10.25
CA ILE A 121 -6.05 2.23 -10.84
C ILE A 121 -6.80 2.91 -11.98
N LYS A 122 -6.97 4.24 -11.89
CA LYS A 122 -7.50 5.09 -12.95
C LYS A 122 -6.44 6.13 -13.31
N ASN A 123 -6.08 6.23 -14.60
CA ASN A 123 -5.10 7.21 -15.09
C ASN A 123 -3.77 7.22 -14.30
N GLY A 124 -3.26 6.05 -13.90
CA GLY A 124 -2.02 5.94 -13.11
C GLY A 124 -2.15 6.44 -11.67
N THR A 125 -3.37 6.52 -11.14
CA THR A 125 -3.65 6.91 -9.75
C THR A 125 -4.61 5.90 -9.13
N ALA A 126 -4.34 5.50 -7.89
CA ALA A 126 -5.27 4.63 -7.16
C ALA A 126 -6.56 5.39 -6.83
N VAL A 127 -7.70 4.72 -6.99
CA VAL A 127 -9.05 5.21 -6.66
C VAL A 127 -9.72 4.17 -5.78
N ILE A 128 -10.29 4.62 -4.67
CA ILE A 128 -10.91 3.76 -3.66
C ILE A 128 -12.43 3.98 -3.70
N ASN A 129 -13.19 2.90 -3.84
CA ASN A 129 -14.64 2.95 -3.92
C ASN A 129 -15.31 2.82 -2.53
N SER A 130 -16.65 2.84 -2.53
CA SER A 130 -17.48 2.78 -1.32
C SER A 130 -17.40 1.48 -0.52
N ASN A 131 -16.82 0.40 -1.07
CA ASN A 131 -16.69 -0.89 -0.38
C ASN A 131 -15.58 -0.87 0.67
N CYS A 132 -14.83 0.23 0.79
CA CYS A 132 -13.80 0.37 1.80
C CYS A 132 -14.36 0.23 3.23
N SER A 133 -13.81 -0.72 3.97
CA SER A 133 -14.16 -0.96 5.38
C SER A 133 -13.42 -0.05 6.37
N GLY A 134 -12.46 0.76 5.91
CA GLY A 134 -11.65 1.60 6.79
C GLY A 134 -10.55 0.87 7.56
N CYS A 135 -10.17 -0.35 7.14
CA CYS A 135 -9.20 -1.19 7.85
C CYS A 135 -7.76 -0.66 7.91
N GLY A 136 -7.40 0.36 7.13
CA GLY A 136 -6.08 1.00 7.20
C GLY A 136 -4.92 0.28 6.50
N GLN A 137 -5.04 -0.99 6.10
CA GLN A 137 -3.91 -1.76 5.53
C GLN A 137 -3.24 -1.09 4.31
N CYS A 138 -4.04 -0.41 3.46
CA CYS A 138 -3.53 0.31 2.30
C CYS A 138 -2.74 1.59 2.66
N VAL A 139 -2.95 2.15 3.86
CA VAL A 139 -2.21 3.32 4.36
C VAL A 139 -0.75 2.94 4.61
N ASP A 140 -0.53 1.83 5.31
CA ASP A 140 0.80 1.40 5.77
C ASP A 140 1.73 1.01 4.63
N ILE A 141 1.17 0.42 3.56
CA ILE A 141 1.96 -0.05 2.42
C ILE A 141 2.31 1.05 1.42
N CYS A 142 1.74 2.25 1.54
CA CYS A 142 1.88 3.28 0.51
C CYS A 142 3.24 3.96 0.66
N PRO A 143 4.21 3.76 -0.25
CA PRO A 143 5.57 4.28 -0.06
C PRO A 143 5.63 5.82 -0.15
N ASN A 144 4.61 6.46 -0.73
CA ASN A 144 4.46 7.91 -0.80
C ASN A 144 3.51 8.48 0.28
N GLY A 145 2.93 7.63 1.15
CA GLY A 145 2.05 8.08 2.23
C GLY A 145 0.80 8.83 1.74
N LEU A 146 0.29 8.49 0.56
CA LEU A 146 -0.81 9.22 -0.07
C LEU A 146 -2.18 8.73 0.37
N ILE A 147 -2.27 7.56 1.00
CA ILE A 147 -3.56 7.01 1.41
C ILE A 147 -3.83 7.44 2.84
N THR A 148 -5.02 7.96 3.10
CA THR A 148 -5.43 8.43 4.43
C THR A 148 -6.86 8.01 4.73
N LEU A 149 -7.18 7.85 6.02
CA LEU A 149 -8.52 7.53 6.48
C LEU A 149 -9.30 8.81 6.78
N ILE A 150 -10.52 8.87 6.26
CA ILE A 150 -11.43 10.00 6.44
C ILE A 150 -12.82 9.49 6.86
N PRO A 151 -13.64 10.29 7.54
CA PRO A 151 -15.03 9.93 7.83
C PRO A 151 -15.82 9.55 6.58
N LYS A 152 -16.64 8.50 6.62
CA LYS A 152 -17.49 8.06 5.49
C LYS A 152 -18.55 9.09 5.12
N GLU A 153 -18.85 10.01 6.02
CA GLU A 153 -19.78 11.13 5.84
C GLU A 153 -19.10 12.27 5.08
N GLN A 154 -17.77 12.34 5.11
CA GLN A 154 -17.02 13.36 4.40
C GLN A 154 -17.08 13.10 2.88
N THR A 155 -17.79 13.98 2.18
CA THR A 155 -18.04 13.91 0.74
C THR A 155 -16.91 14.49 -0.10
N HIS A 156 -16.13 15.41 0.46
CA HIS A 156 -15.06 16.12 -0.25
C HIS A 156 -13.76 16.05 0.53
N TYR A 157 -12.62 16.07 -0.16
CA TYR A 157 -11.30 16.17 0.47
C TYR A 157 -10.28 16.79 -0.47
N VAL A 158 -9.19 17.33 0.08
CA VAL A 158 -8.07 17.84 -0.70
C VAL A 158 -7.23 16.66 -1.18
N ALA A 159 -7.35 16.36 -2.47
CA ALA A 159 -6.65 15.25 -3.09
C ALA A 159 -5.19 15.56 -3.39
N CYS A 160 -4.72 16.80 -3.37
CA CYS A 160 -3.29 17.03 -3.57
C CYS A 160 -2.52 16.85 -2.25
N ALA A 161 -1.44 16.07 -2.28
CA ALA A 161 -0.56 15.87 -1.13
C ALA A 161 0.62 16.86 -1.06
N THR A 162 0.91 17.58 -2.15
CA THR A 162 2.04 18.50 -2.22
C THR A 162 1.83 19.76 -1.40
N THR A 163 2.94 20.35 -0.95
CA THR A 163 3.00 21.69 -0.33
C THR A 163 3.67 22.72 -1.26
N GLY A 164 4.00 22.34 -2.50
CA GLY A 164 4.88 23.08 -3.42
C GLY A 164 4.37 24.43 -3.94
N GLY A 165 3.22 24.93 -3.47
CA GLY A 165 2.69 26.24 -3.83
C GLY A 165 2.42 26.41 -5.32
N GLU A 166 2.40 27.66 -5.79
CA GLU A 166 2.04 28.02 -7.17
C GLU A 166 2.94 27.36 -8.22
N HIS A 167 4.25 27.27 -7.99
CA HIS A 167 5.21 26.69 -8.95
C HIS A 167 4.88 25.22 -9.30
N MET A 168 4.27 24.47 -8.38
CA MET A 168 3.87 23.09 -8.65
C MET A 168 2.80 22.97 -9.77
N LYS A 169 2.13 24.07 -10.14
CA LYS A 169 1.20 24.11 -11.29
C LYS A 169 1.89 23.88 -12.63
N GLU A 170 3.19 24.17 -12.73
CA GLU A 170 3.99 23.87 -13.93
C GLU A 170 4.17 22.36 -14.12
N ILE A 171 4.23 21.60 -13.02
CA ILE A 171 4.42 20.15 -12.99
C ILE A 171 3.07 19.42 -13.08
N CYS A 172 2.05 19.92 -12.38
CA CYS A 172 0.76 19.26 -12.23
C CYS A 172 -0.39 20.25 -12.32
N SER A 173 -1.30 20.01 -13.27
CA SER A 173 -2.46 20.89 -13.49
C SER A 173 -3.36 21.04 -12.27
N THR A 174 -3.40 20.04 -11.38
CA THR A 174 -4.24 20.02 -10.16
C THR A 174 -3.43 20.19 -8.87
N ALA A 175 -2.25 20.80 -8.95
CA ALA A 175 -1.41 21.06 -7.79
C ALA A 175 -2.07 22.01 -6.78
N CYS A 176 -1.98 21.71 -5.48
CA CYS A 176 -2.42 22.62 -4.43
C CYS A 176 -1.57 23.89 -4.46
N VAL A 177 -2.22 25.05 -4.50
CA VAL A 177 -1.57 26.37 -4.44
C VAL A 177 -1.64 27.01 -3.05
N ASN A 178 -2.05 26.23 -2.05
CA ASN A 178 -2.17 26.67 -0.64
C ASN A 178 -3.02 27.93 -0.45
N CYS A 179 -4.15 28.06 -1.16
CA CYS A 179 -5.04 29.22 -1.05
C CYS A 179 -5.94 29.25 0.20
N GLU A 180 -5.83 28.24 1.07
CA GLU A 180 -6.55 28.12 2.36
C GLU A 180 -8.09 28.12 2.31
N ASN A 181 -8.71 28.27 1.14
CA ASN A 181 -10.17 28.27 1.00
C ASN A 181 -10.84 26.98 1.50
N CYS A 182 -10.11 25.87 1.50
CA CYS A 182 -10.56 24.58 2.02
C CYS A 182 -10.59 24.53 3.56
N GLN A 183 -9.96 25.47 4.26
CA GLN A 183 -9.98 25.59 5.72
C GLN A 183 -11.25 26.28 6.23
N LYS A 184 -12.32 26.40 5.44
CA LYS A 184 -13.57 27.00 5.93
C LYS A 184 -14.34 26.00 6.80
N ASN A 185 -15.04 26.52 7.83
CA ASN A 185 -15.95 25.76 8.71
C ASN A 185 -16.97 24.91 7.96
N SER A 186 -17.47 25.44 6.84
CA SER A 186 -18.34 24.74 5.92
C SER A 186 -17.93 25.11 4.51
N LEU A 187 -17.62 24.12 3.67
CA LEU A 187 -17.39 24.32 2.25
C LEU A 187 -18.72 24.23 1.50
N THR A 188 -19.00 25.24 0.68
CA THR A 188 -20.12 25.20 -0.26
C THR A 188 -19.68 24.56 -1.58
N GLU A 189 -20.64 24.11 -2.41
CA GLU A 189 -20.35 23.66 -3.78
C GLU A 189 -19.62 24.74 -4.60
N LYS A 190 -19.96 26.01 -4.36
CA LYS A 190 -19.29 27.16 -4.97
C LYS A 190 -17.83 27.29 -4.53
N ASP A 191 -17.51 27.03 -3.26
CA ASP A 191 -16.12 27.06 -2.78
C ASP A 191 -15.29 25.93 -3.41
N ILE A 192 -15.90 24.76 -3.62
CA ILE A 192 -15.27 23.61 -4.26
C ILE A 192 -14.99 23.92 -5.74
N GLN A 193 -15.99 24.42 -6.47
CA GLN A 193 -15.87 24.83 -7.87
C GLN A 193 -14.86 25.98 -8.06
N ASN A 194 -14.76 26.89 -7.09
CA ASN A 194 -13.82 28.01 -7.13
C ASN A 194 -12.43 27.66 -6.59
N CYS A 195 -12.12 26.38 -6.37
CA CYS A 195 -10.77 25.98 -5.99
C CYS A 195 -9.80 26.31 -7.14
N PRO A 196 -8.85 27.25 -6.98
CA PRO A 196 -7.91 27.62 -8.06
C PRO A 196 -7.03 26.45 -8.50
N ALA A 197 -6.89 25.48 -7.60
CA ALA A 197 -6.13 24.27 -7.82
C ALA A 197 -6.93 23.17 -8.51
N GLU A 198 -8.27 23.19 -8.48
CA GLU A 198 -9.14 22.04 -8.81
C GLU A 198 -8.68 20.74 -8.11
N CYS A 199 -8.15 20.87 -6.89
CA CYS A 199 -7.57 19.77 -6.14
C CYS A 199 -8.53 19.14 -5.11
N ILE A 200 -9.75 19.66 -5.00
CA ILE A 200 -10.80 19.12 -4.14
C ILE A 200 -11.57 18.07 -4.95
N VAL A 201 -11.60 16.83 -4.46
CA VAL A 201 -12.29 15.71 -5.12
C VAL A 201 -13.55 15.36 -4.33
N ALA A 202 -14.63 15.09 -5.04
CA ALA A 202 -15.90 14.60 -4.49
C ALA A 202 -15.96 13.06 -4.53
N ASP A 203 -16.58 12.46 -3.53
CA ASP A 203 -16.97 11.06 -3.55
C ASP A 203 -18.24 10.88 -4.40
N GLU A 204 -18.20 9.96 -5.37
CA GLU A 204 -19.22 9.79 -6.42
C GLU A 204 -20.62 9.39 -5.89
N LYS A 205 -20.79 9.09 -4.59
CA LYS A 205 -21.99 8.41 -4.07
C LYS A 205 -22.83 9.12 -3.00
N LYS A 206 -22.56 10.36 -2.60
CA LYS A 206 -23.42 11.04 -1.59
C LYS A 206 -23.74 12.49 -1.93
N PRO A 207 -25.03 12.87 -2.08
CA PRO A 207 -25.42 14.27 -2.11
C PRO A 207 -25.08 14.92 -0.75
N SER A 208 -24.51 16.12 -0.82
CA SER A 208 -24.09 16.90 0.35
C SER A 208 -25.33 17.25 1.20
N LYS A 209 -25.33 16.80 2.46
CA LYS A 209 -26.07 17.48 3.53
C LYS A 209 -25.02 18.05 4.47
N ASP A 210 -25.15 19.34 4.76
CA ASP A 210 -24.28 20.19 5.59
C ASP A 210 -23.37 19.41 6.54
N PHE A 211 -22.07 19.34 6.22
CA PHE A 211 -21.08 18.68 7.09
C PHE A 211 -19.79 19.48 7.22
N LYS A 212 -19.23 19.48 8.45
CA LYS A 212 -18.04 20.24 8.85
C LYS A 212 -16.78 19.53 8.35
N PHE A 213 -16.00 20.22 7.52
CA PHE A 213 -14.94 19.69 6.65
C PHE A 213 -13.54 19.53 7.32
N TRP A 214 -13.42 19.73 8.64
CA TRP A 214 -12.15 20.17 9.23
C TRP A 214 -11.05 19.14 9.51
N GLN A 215 -11.31 17.84 9.43
CA GLN A 215 -10.33 16.88 9.95
C GLN A 215 -9.15 16.56 9.01
N LEU A 216 -9.22 16.87 7.71
CA LEU A 216 -8.12 16.54 6.77
C LEU A 216 -7.12 17.65 6.48
N CYS A 217 -7.52 18.92 6.57
CA CYS A 217 -6.56 20.02 6.39
C CYS A 217 -5.54 20.07 7.53
N TYR A 218 -5.93 19.72 8.76
CA TYR A 218 -5.07 19.80 9.94
C TYR A 218 -3.84 18.89 9.84
N ASN A 219 -3.99 17.66 9.35
CA ASN A 219 -2.89 16.70 9.23
C ASN A 219 -1.85 17.05 8.14
N ILE A 220 -2.17 17.97 7.23
CA ILE A 220 -1.22 18.49 6.23
C ILE A 220 -0.27 19.49 6.88
N LEU A 221 -0.79 20.32 7.79
CA LEU A 221 -0.05 21.39 8.46
C LEU A 221 0.68 20.88 9.71
N THR A 222 0.11 19.94 10.48
CA THR A 222 0.77 19.42 11.69
C THR A 222 1.88 18.41 11.43
N ALA A 223 1.88 17.73 10.27
CA ALA A 223 3.03 16.96 9.82
C ALA A 223 4.29 17.83 9.58
N GLN A 224 4.14 19.15 9.55
CA GLN A 224 5.27 20.10 9.48
C GLN A 224 5.88 20.42 10.86
N SER A 225 5.23 20.08 11.98
CA SER A 225 5.76 20.41 13.32
C SER A 225 6.73 19.37 13.88
N THR A 226 6.82 18.16 13.31
CA THR A 226 7.66 17.07 13.84
C THR A 226 8.84 16.71 12.94
N LYS A 227 9.13 17.54 11.92
CA LYS A 227 10.27 17.38 11.00
C LYS A 227 11.22 18.59 10.97
N ASN A 228 11.20 19.41 12.01
CA ASN A 228 12.25 20.39 12.31
C ASN A 228 13.00 19.96 13.57
#